data_AF-A0A2G5CBG8-F1
#
_entry.id   AF-A0A2G5CBG8-F1
#
_cell.length_a   1.000
_cell.length_b   1.000
_cell.length_c   1.000
_cell.angle_alpha   90.00
_cell.angle_beta   90.00
_cell.angle_gamma   90.00
#
_symmetry.space_group_name_H-M   'P 1'
#
loop_
_entity.id
_entity.type
_entity.pdbx_description
1 polymer ?
#
loop_
_entity_poly.entity_id
_entity_poly.type
_entity_poly.pdbx_seq_one_letter_code
_entity_poly.pdbx_strand_id
1 'polypeptide(L)'
;MDVPDATSTSLKASLGEFFGKHALSFMRLGGQGFDGASNMQGQFNGLKTLILNENKSAIYVHCFAHQLQLALVHVVKDIKEIASFFTSVSNIVNVVGVSCKRMDNLRNKQAAKVFMQLKSGELSSGKGLNREIGLKRPSDTRWGSHYGTLVNFIVIFSSVVEVLDEQMREGCWDSLFIDVSSFCEKHGIDVSQMEANFIHRGRSRRNAEETTNLHYYQVGFFYWCIDKQRIELDNRFDKTNTELLLCMACLNPSNSFSAFDVEKLIRLAEFYPNNFFEKEQMVLRNQLETYGIDMKSNNTFATLKGISSLATTMVECGKNITYDLVYRLIKLSLILQVSTATVERSFSVMNIVKNRLRNRMGDEWMNDCLVTYIKKKVFDTIDNESIMRHFQNMGKEHGRDRKKQL
;
A
#
# COMPACT_ATOMS: atom_id res chain seq x y z
N MET A 1 -17.27 -2.74 15.39
CA MET A 1 -18.14 -3.06 14.25
C MET A 1 -18.07 -4.56 14.13
N ASP A 2 -19.08 -5.24 14.64
CA ASP A 2 -19.15 -6.69 14.59
C ASP A 2 -19.83 -7.07 13.27
N VAL A 3 -19.25 -7.99 12.51
CA VAL A 3 -19.73 -8.38 11.19
C VAL A 3 -19.90 -9.89 11.19
N PRO A 4 -21.13 -10.42 11.12
CA PRO A 4 -21.41 -11.84 11.33
C PRO A 4 -20.81 -12.75 10.26
N ASP A 5 -20.72 -12.25 9.02
CA ASP A 5 -20.03 -12.93 7.92
C ASP A 5 -19.47 -11.96 6.88
N ALA A 6 -18.58 -12.44 6.01
CA ALA A 6 -17.95 -11.64 4.96
C ALA A 6 -18.82 -11.44 3.71
N THR A 7 -20.15 -11.63 3.78
CA THR A 7 -21.04 -11.34 2.66
C THR A 7 -21.24 -9.84 2.48
N SER A 8 -21.51 -9.42 1.25
CA SER A 8 -21.74 -8.01 0.92
C SER A 8 -22.93 -7.40 1.66
N THR A 9 -23.99 -8.17 1.89
CA THR A 9 -25.19 -7.75 2.61
C THR A 9 -24.92 -7.54 4.09
N SER A 10 -24.22 -8.48 4.73
CA SER A 10 -23.74 -8.37 6.11
C SER A 10 -22.83 -7.15 6.30
N LEU A 11 -21.89 -6.95 5.38
CA LEU A 11 -21.02 -5.78 5.38
C LEU A 11 -21.81 -4.47 5.23
N LYS A 12 -22.77 -4.40 4.32
CA LYS A 12 -23.62 -3.21 4.14
C LYS A 12 -24.47 -2.93 5.38
N ALA A 13 -25.10 -3.94 5.97
CA ALA A 13 -25.92 -3.79 7.16
C ALA A 13 -25.10 -3.25 8.34
N SER A 14 -23.91 -3.84 8.55
CA SER A 14 -22.99 -3.39 9.60
C SER A 14 -22.55 -1.93 9.36
N LEU A 15 -22.26 -1.55 8.10
CA LEU A 15 -21.92 -0.17 7.76
C LEU A 15 -23.09 0.77 8.04
N GLY A 16 -24.32 0.35 7.73
CA GLY A 16 -25.52 1.12 8.04
C GLY A 16 -25.72 1.35 9.53
N GLU A 17 -25.52 0.32 10.36
CA GLU A 17 -25.57 0.45 11.81
C GLU A 17 -24.48 1.42 12.33
N PHE A 18 -23.25 1.29 11.82
CA PHE A 18 -22.15 2.19 12.17
C PHE A 18 -22.50 3.64 11.80
N PHE A 19 -23.03 3.88 10.61
CA PHE A 19 -23.41 5.22 10.15
C PHE A 19 -24.56 5.77 11.01
N GLY A 20 -25.59 4.96 11.27
CA GLY A 20 -26.71 5.33 12.12
C GLY A 20 -26.28 5.70 13.55
N LYS A 21 -25.37 4.93 14.15
CA LYS A 21 -24.79 5.22 15.47
C LYS A 21 -24.10 6.58 15.54
N HIS A 22 -23.56 7.05 14.43
CA HIS A 22 -22.87 8.34 14.33
C HIS A 22 -23.71 9.44 13.68
N ALA A 23 -25.02 9.23 13.50
CA ALA A 23 -25.93 10.15 12.80
C ALA A 23 -25.43 10.53 11.38
N LEU A 24 -24.73 9.61 10.72
CA LEU A 24 -24.27 9.71 9.35
C LEU A 24 -25.25 9.01 8.42
N SER A 25 -25.33 9.49 7.18
CA SER A 25 -26.20 8.92 6.14
C SER A 25 -25.38 8.46 4.94
N PHE A 26 -25.75 7.32 4.35
CA PHE A 26 -25.17 6.86 3.09
C PHE A 26 -25.36 7.84 1.94
N MET A 27 -26.40 8.69 1.98
CA MET A 27 -26.62 9.74 0.99
C MET A 27 -25.52 10.80 0.99
N ARG A 28 -24.79 10.94 2.11
CA ARG A 28 -23.65 11.87 2.25
C ARG A 28 -22.30 11.19 2.01
N LEU A 29 -22.29 9.91 1.64
CA LEU A 29 -21.07 9.19 1.31
C LEU A 29 -20.49 9.76 0.02
N GLY A 30 -19.28 10.33 0.09
CA GLY A 30 -18.59 10.90 -1.07
C GLY A 30 -17.84 9.87 -1.93
N GLY A 31 -17.52 8.71 -1.38
CA GLY A 31 -16.84 7.66 -2.10
C GLY A 31 -16.65 6.38 -1.29
N GLN A 32 -16.25 5.32 -1.98
CA GLN A 32 -16.05 3.99 -1.48
C GLN A 32 -14.79 3.39 -2.11
N GLY A 33 -13.90 2.86 -1.27
CA GLY A 33 -12.60 2.32 -1.67
C GLY A 33 -12.40 0.92 -1.12
N PHE A 34 -12.38 -0.10 -2.00
CA PHE A 34 -12.27 -1.50 -1.59
C PHE A 34 -11.27 -2.28 -2.45
N ASP A 35 -10.93 -3.50 -2.02
CA ASP A 35 -10.19 -4.45 -2.86
C ASP A 35 -11.11 -5.10 -3.90
N GLY A 36 -10.50 -5.87 -4.80
CA GLY A 36 -11.20 -6.54 -5.90
C GLY A 36 -11.94 -7.83 -5.51
N ALA A 37 -12.12 -8.11 -4.21
CA ALA A 37 -12.81 -9.34 -3.81
C ALA A 37 -14.26 -9.34 -4.32
N SER A 38 -14.78 -10.53 -4.64
CA SER A 38 -16.09 -10.68 -5.29
C SER A 38 -17.25 -10.12 -4.46
N ASN A 39 -17.17 -10.26 -3.14
CA ASN A 39 -18.09 -9.66 -2.17
C ASN A 39 -17.98 -8.13 -2.11
N MET A 40 -16.87 -7.53 -2.52
CA MET A 40 -16.66 -6.08 -2.54
C MET A 40 -17.06 -5.47 -3.90
N GLN A 41 -16.48 -5.95 -5.01
CA GLN A 41 -16.64 -5.35 -6.35
C GLN A 41 -17.75 -5.99 -7.20
N GLY A 42 -18.30 -7.14 -6.80
CA GLY A 42 -19.25 -7.93 -7.60
C GLY A 42 -20.36 -7.11 -8.24
N GLN A 43 -20.63 -7.34 -9.53
CA GLN A 43 -21.53 -6.52 -10.34
C GLN A 43 -22.98 -6.49 -9.80
N PHE A 44 -23.47 -7.62 -9.30
CA PHE A 44 -24.86 -7.77 -8.85
C PHE A 44 -24.99 -7.67 -7.33
N ASN A 45 -24.13 -8.40 -6.63
CA ASN A 45 -24.18 -8.56 -5.18
C ASN A 45 -22.90 -8.09 -4.49
N GLY A 46 -22.06 -7.28 -5.12
CA GLY A 46 -20.91 -6.68 -4.45
C GLY A 46 -21.35 -5.53 -3.55
N LEU A 47 -20.63 -5.31 -2.45
CA LEU A 47 -20.83 -4.16 -1.57
C LEU A 47 -20.84 -2.83 -2.36
N LYS A 48 -19.96 -2.73 -3.36
CA LYS A 48 -19.93 -1.64 -4.35
C LYS A 48 -21.32 -1.36 -4.93
N THR A 49 -21.92 -2.37 -5.54
CA THR A 49 -23.21 -2.25 -6.20
C THR A 49 -24.30 -1.90 -5.21
N LEU A 50 -24.29 -2.53 -4.04
CA LEU A 50 -25.29 -2.26 -3.01
C LEU A 50 -25.23 -0.81 -2.52
N ILE A 51 -24.04 -0.21 -2.40
CA ILE A 51 -23.89 1.21 -2.04
C ILE A 51 -24.28 2.11 -3.21
N LEU A 52 -23.86 1.80 -4.45
CA LEU A 52 -24.20 2.61 -5.64
C LEU A 52 -25.70 2.65 -5.93
N ASN A 53 -26.42 1.55 -5.64
CA ASN A 53 -27.88 1.51 -5.78
C ASN A 53 -28.59 2.47 -4.82
N GLU A 54 -27.98 2.82 -3.69
CA GLU A 54 -28.52 3.75 -2.70
C GLU A 54 -28.02 5.18 -2.91
N ASN A 55 -26.75 5.34 -3.27
CA ASN A 55 -26.12 6.62 -3.56
C ASN A 55 -25.26 6.52 -4.83
N LYS A 56 -25.83 6.95 -5.96
CA LYS A 56 -25.15 6.95 -7.27
C LYS A 56 -23.96 7.91 -7.35
N SER A 57 -23.89 8.90 -6.46
CA SER A 57 -22.81 9.89 -6.42
C SER A 57 -21.60 9.42 -5.60
N ALA A 58 -21.67 8.28 -4.92
CA ALA A 58 -20.55 7.73 -4.17
C ALA A 58 -19.53 7.07 -5.12
N ILE A 59 -18.46 7.80 -5.45
CA ILE A 59 -17.39 7.34 -6.35
C ILE A 59 -16.82 6.01 -5.84
N TYR A 60 -16.75 5.00 -6.73
CA TYR A 60 -16.05 3.76 -6.43
C TYR A 60 -14.62 3.79 -6.96
N VAL A 61 -13.66 3.56 -6.06
CA VAL A 61 -12.25 3.40 -6.38
C VAL A 61 -11.81 1.99 -5.99
N HIS A 62 -11.28 1.22 -6.94
CA HIS A 62 -10.56 0.01 -6.59
C HIS A 62 -9.23 0.42 -5.98
N CYS A 63 -8.90 -0.09 -4.79
CA CYS A 63 -7.65 0.16 -4.09
C CYS A 63 -6.42 0.08 -5.03
N PHE A 64 -5.76 1.21 -5.26
CA PHE A 64 -4.63 1.27 -6.20
C PHE A 64 -3.40 0.53 -5.73
N ALA A 65 -3.16 0.48 -4.41
CA ALA A 65 -2.09 -0.33 -3.85
C ALA A 65 -2.29 -1.81 -4.20
N HIS A 66 -3.54 -2.28 -4.15
CA HIS A 66 -3.88 -3.64 -4.56
C HIS A 66 -3.76 -3.83 -6.08
N GLN A 67 -4.21 -2.86 -6.89
CA GLN A 67 -4.09 -2.94 -8.35
C GLN A 67 -2.64 -2.97 -8.83
N LEU A 68 -1.78 -2.10 -8.29
CA LEU A 68 -0.35 -2.07 -8.61
C LEU A 68 0.33 -3.38 -8.19
N GLN A 69 -0.02 -3.88 -7.01
CA GLN A 69 0.45 -5.18 -6.53
C GLN A 69 0.04 -6.32 -7.48
N LEU A 70 -1.20 -6.32 -7.97
CA LEU A 70 -1.70 -7.34 -8.88
C LEU A 70 -1.07 -7.24 -10.28
N ALA A 71 -0.78 -6.03 -10.76
CA ALA A 71 -0.09 -5.80 -12.03
C ALA A 71 1.31 -6.45 -12.00
N LEU A 72 2.09 -6.14 -10.96
CA LEU A 72 3.42 -6.70 -10.76
C LEU A 72 3.39 -8.22 -10.63
N VAL A 73 2.45 -8.76 -9.84
CA VAL A 73 2.33 -10.21 -9.66
C VAL A 73 2.01 -10.92 -10.96
N HIS A 74 1.14 -10.37 -11.81
CA HIS A 74 0.84 -10.99 -13.10
C HIS A 74 2.05 -11.03 -14.03
N VAL A 75 2.77 -9.91 -14.16
CA VAL A 75 3.99 -9.85 -14.98
C VAL A 75 5.03 -10.88 -14.49
N VAL A 76 5.25 -10.95 -13.17
CA VAL A 76 6.21 -11.87 -12.58
C VAL A 76 5.80 -13.34 -12.75
N LYS A 77 4.50 -13.65 -12.69
CA LYS A 77 3.99 -15.02 -12.89
C LYS A 77 4.14 -15.50 -14.33
N ASP A 78 4.11 -14.59 -15.31
CA ASP A 78 4.31 -14.92 -16.72
C ASP A 78 5.78 -15.26 -17.04
N ILE A 79 6.72 -14.89 -16.17
CA ILE A 79 8.14 -15.27 -16.27
C ILE A 79 8.36 -16.63 -15.61
N LYS A 80 8.49 -17.68 -16.43
CA LYS A 80 8.58 -19.08 -15.97
C LYS A 80 9.69 -19.33 -14.95
N GLU A 81 10.86 -18.74 -15.17
CA GLU A 81 12.03 -18.89 -14.31
C GLU A 81 11.77 -18.32 -12.92
N ILE A 82 11.16 -17.13 -12.85
CA ILE A 82 10.84 -16.45 -11.59
C ILE A 82 9.68 -17.16 -10.88
N ALA A 83 8.65 -17.58 -11.62
CA ALA A 83 7.56 -18.38 -11.08
C ALA A 83 8.04 -19.71 -10.47
N SER A 84 8.97 -20.39 -11.14
CA SER A 84 9.59 -21.63 -10.66
C SER A 84 10.43 -21.41 -9.40
N PHE A 85 11.20 -20.31 -9.35
CA PHE A 85 11.94 -19.91 -8.15
C PHE A 85 11.00 -19.67 -6.96
N PHE A 86 9.95 -18.86 -7.12
CA PHE A 86 9.00 -18.61 -6.04
C PHE A 86 8.21 -19.84 -5.62
N THR A 87 7.95 -20.77 -6.53
CA THR A 87 7.39 -22.09 -6.22
C THR A 87 8.35 -22.89 -5.32
N SER A 88 9.63 -22.90 -5.66
CA SER A 88 10.67 -23.58 -4.86
C SER A 88 10.82 -22.97 -3.47
N VAL A 89 10.84 -21.64 -3.37
CA VAL A 89 10.85 -20.91 -2.09
C VAL A 89 9.61 -21.25 -1.25
N SER A 90 8.42 -21.27 -1.87
CA SER A 90 7.17 -21.64 -1.21
C SER A 90 7.21 -23.07 -0.66
N ASN A 91 7.76 -24.01 -1.43
CA ASN A 91 7.95 -25.38 -1.00
C ASN A 91 8.89 -25.47 0.21
N ILE A 92 10.03 -24.77 0.20
CA ILE A 92 10.96 -24.73 1.33
C ILE A 92 10.28 -24.15 2.58
N VAL A 93 9.55 -23.04 2.44
CA VAL A 93 8.81 -22.42 3.54
C VAL A 93 7.71 -23.33 4.06
N ASN A 94 7.05 -24.12 3.20
CA ASN A 94 6.06 -25.10 3.66
C ASN A 94 6.69 -26.29 4.37
N VAL A 95 7.79 -26.82 3.84
CA VAL A 95 8.56 -27.91 4.45
C VAL A 95 9.01 -27.51 5.86
N VAL A 96 9.67 -26.37 6.02
CA VAL A 96 10.17 -25.94 7.34
C VAL A 96 9.04 -25.38 8.20
N GLY A 97 8.17 -24.58 7.59
CA GLY A 97 7.06 -23.90 8.23
C GLY A 97 6.09 -24.86 8.86
N VAL A 98 5.53 -25.82 8.13
CA VAL A 98 4.35 -26.58 8.61
C VAL A 98 4.64 -27.37 9.90
N SER A 99 5.89 -27.76 10.17
CA SER A 99 6.28 -28.54 11.36
C SER A 99 6.88 -27.67 12.48
N CYS A 100 6.26 -27.71 13.66
CA CYS A 100 6.77 -27.04 14.87
C CYS A 100 8.20 -27.48 15.20
N LYS A 101 8.49 -28.79 15.14
CA LYS A 101 9.82 -29.36 15.42
C LYS A 101 10.91 -28.84 14.47
N ARG A 102 10.60 -28.63 13.19
CA ARG A 102 11.55 -28.08 12.21
C ARG A 102 11.76 -26.58 12.41
N MET A 103 10.71 -25.85 12.80
CA MET A 103 10.81 -24.44 13.15
C MET A 103 11.67 -24.21 14.40
N ASP A 104 11.50 -25.02 15.46
CA ASP A 104 12.32 -24.90 16.67
C ASP A 104 13.78 -25.26 16.40
N ASN A 105 14.05 -26.24 15.54
CA ASN A 105 15.40 -26.52 15.07
C ASN A 105 16.02 -25.34 14.29
N LEU A 106 15.25 -24.65 13.44
CA LEU A 106 15.71 -23.46 12.74
C LEU A 106 16.07 -22.35 13.72
N ARG A 107 15.22 -22.11 14.73
CA ARG A 107 15.44 -21.13 15.79
C ARG A 107 16.73 -21.40 16.57
N ASN A 108 16.92 -22.65 16.99
CA ASN A 108 18.10 -23.06 17.74
C ASN A 108 19.39 -22.86 16.91
N LYS A 109 19.36 -23.18 15.61
CA LYS A 109 20.50 -22.95 14.72
C LYS A 109 20.78 -21.47 14.48
N GLN A 110 19.75 -20.62 14.34
CA GLN A 110 19.91 -19.18 14.25
C GLN A 110 20.52 -18.60 15.53
N ALA A 111 20.01 -19.00 16.71
CA ALA A 111 20.53 -18.55 17.99
C ALA A 111 22.00 -18.92 18.19
N ALA A 112 22.39 -20.15 17.82
CA ALA A 112 23.78 -20.59 17.88
C ALA A 112 24.68 -19.77 16.96
N LYS A 113 24.24 -19.46 15.74
CA LYS A 113 25.02 -18.63 14.79
C LYS A 113 25.22 -17.22 15.31
N VAL A 114 24.16 -16.57 15.80
CA VAL A 114 24.25 -15.23 16.41
C VAL A 114 25.21 -15.24 17.60
N PHE A 115 25.12 -16.26 18.47
CA PHE A 115 26.02 -16.40 19.61
C PHE A 115 27.50 -16.50 19.18
N MET A 116 27.80 -17.29 18.14
CA MET A 116 29.16 -17.42 17.62
C MET A 116 29.68 -16.11 17.01
N GLN A 117 28.83 -15.39 16.28
CA GLN A 117 29.20 -14.11 15.65
C GLN A 117 29.34 -12.96 16.65
N LEU A 118 28.58 -12.99 17.75
CA LEU A 118 28.80 -12.10 18.90
C LEU A 118 30.14 -12.40 19.59
N LYS A 119 30.50 -13.69 19.71
CA LYS A 119 31.80 -14.10 20.27
C LYS A 119 32.99 -13.72 19.39
N SER A 120 32.85 -13.79 18.07
CA SER A 120 33.92 -13.40 17.13
C SER A 120 34.04 -11.89 16.93
N GLY A 121 33.12 -11.09 17.48
CA GLY A 121 33.10 -9.63 17.30
C GLY A 121 32.52 -9.18 15.96
N GLU A 122 32.00 -10.08 15.13
CA GLU A 122 31.34 -9.76 13.85
C GLU A 122 30.00 -9.04 14.05
N LEU A 123 29.34 -9.25 15.19
CA LEU A 123 28.06 -8.61 15.52
C LEU A 123 28.17 -7.79 16.81
N SER A 124 27.46 -6.66 16.84
CA SER A 124 27.29 -5.84 18.04
C SER A 124 26.02 -6.24 18.80
N SER A 125 26.05 -6.08 20.13
CA SER A 125 24.90 -6.29 21.00
C SER A 125 24.17 -4.96 21.24
N GLY A 126 22.84 -4.98 21.22
CA GLY A 126 22.03 -3.78 21.43
C GLY A 126 20.52 -4.06 21.36
N LYS A 127 19.72 -3.15 21.93
CA LYS A 127 18.26 -3.30 22.03
C LYS A 127 17.63 -3.27 20.64
N GLY A 128 17.13 -4.42 20.19
CA GLY A 128 16.51 -4.58 18.86
C GLY A 128 17.41 -5.19 17.79
N LEU A 129 18.71 -5.36 18.07
CA LEU A 129 19.64 -6.08 17.18
C LEU A 129 19.48 -7.59 17.33
N ASN A 130 19.83 -8.33 16.27
CA ASN A 130 19.92 -9.80 16.27
C ASN A 130 18.61 -10.53 16.63
N ARG A 131 17.46 -9.92 16.35
CA ARG A 131 16.14 -10.54 16.56
C ARG A 131 15.97 -11.78 15.69
N GLU A 132 15.22 -12.75 16.23
CA GLU A 132 14.79 -13.93 15.48
C GLU A 132 14.04 -13.52 14.20
N ILE A 133 14.49 -14.04 13.06
CA ILE A 133 13.88 -13.77 11.75
C ILE A 133 13.05 -14.99 11.37
N GLY A 134 11.73 -14.85 11.42
CA GLY A 134 10.79 -15.91 11.03
C GLY A 134 10.70 -16.08 9.51
N LEU A 135 10.44 -17.32 9.05
CA LEU A 135 10.09 -17.60 7.66
C LEU A 135 8.67 -17.09 7.38
N LYS A 136 8.56 -15.97 6.65
CA LYS A 136 7.27 -15.50 6.13
C LYS A 136 6.96 -16.22 4.84
N ARG A 137 5.72 -16.67 4.69
CA ARG A 137 5.23 -17.19 3.40
C ARG A 137 5.25 -16.03 2.39
N PRO A 138 5.78 -16.24 1.17
CA PRO A 138 5.47 -15.35 0.08
C PRO A 138 3.95 -15.38 -0.12
N SER A 139 3.34 -14.21 -0.06
CA SER A 139 1.90 -14.03 -0.26
C SER A 139 1.71 -13.58 -1.68
N ASP A 140 1.08 -14.41 -2.52
CA ASP A 140 0.72 -14.10 -3.91
C ASP A 140 0.03 -12.75 -4.07
N THR A 141 -0.64 -12.25 -3.03
CA THR A 141 -1.44 -11.03 -3.04
C THR A 141 -0.81 -9.83 -2.33
N ARG A 142 0.37 -9.96 -1.69
CA ARG A 142 0.91 -8.91 -0.79
C ARG A 142 2.45 -8.86 -0.78
N TRP A 143 3.06 -8.34 -1.85
CA TRP A 143 4.47 -7.91 -1.87
C TRP A 143 4.71 -6.56 -1.15
N GLY A 144 3.71 -5.99 -0.49
CA GLY A 144 3.75 -4.71 0.24
C GLY A 144 4.80 -4.57 1.36
N SER A 145 5.79 -5.45 1.49
CA SER A 145 7.06 -5.13 2.15
C SER A 145 7.99 -4.24 1.29
N HIS A 146 7.72 -4.06 0.00
CA HIS A 146 8.39 -3.07 -0.87
C HIS A 146 7.79 -1.65 -0.74
N TYR A 147 6.96 -1.43 0.28
CA TYR A 147 6.17 -0.23 0.56
C TYR A 147 6.89 1.11 0.37
N GLY A 148 8.18 1.21 0.73
CA GLY A 148 8.96 2.43 0.50
C GLY A 148 9.18 2.76 -0.98
N THR A 149 9.31 1.75 -1.82
CA THR A 149 9.50 1.87 -3.28
C THR A 149 8.18 2.21 -3.99
N LEU A 150 7.05 1.67 -3.54
CA LEU A 150 5.72 1.87 -4.15
C LEU A 150 5.11 3.25 -3.83
N VAL A 151 5.43 3.83 -2.65
CA VAL A 151 5.07 5.22 -2.32
C VAL A 151 5.84 6.21 -3.20
N ASN A 152 7.11 5.93 -3.48
CA ASN A 152 7.88 6.70 -4.46
C ASN A 152 7.30 6.51 -5.86
N PHE A 153 6.94 5.29 -6.26
CA PHE A 153 6.37 4.93 -7.58
C PHE A 153 5.04 5.65 -7.88
N ILE A 154 4.16 5.84 -6.90
CA ILE A 154 2.88 6.58 -7.08
C ILE A 154 3.12 8.09 -7.24
N VAL A 155 4.12 8.65 -6.53
CA VAL A 155 4.49 10.08 -6.64
C VAL A 155 5.13 10.39 -7.99
N ILE A 156 5.79 9.41 -8.61
CA ILE A 156 6.43 9.53 -9.92
C ILE A 156 5.65 8.83 -11.04
N PHE A 157 4.42 8.32 -10.82
CA PHE A 157 3.75 7.44 -11.80
C PHE A 157 3.51 8.12 -13.16
N SER A 158 3.13 9.40 -13.18
CA SER A 158 3.02 10.16 -14.44
C SER A 158 4.38 10.38 -15.09
N SER A 159 5.40 10.70 -14.29
CA SER A 159 6.79 10.79 -14.75
C SER A 159 7.35 9.44 -15.17
N VAL A 160 6.88 8.31 -14.64
CA VAL A 160 7.28 6.95 -15.04
C VAL A 160 6.60 6.57 -16.33
N VAL A 161 5.35 6.95 -16.57
CA VAL A 161 4.70 6.73 -17.87
C VAL A 161 5.34 7.60 -18.95
N GLU A 162 5.62 8.88 -18.65
CA GLU A 162 6.35 9.79 -19.56
C GLU A 162 7.80 9.34 -19.78
N VAL A 163 8.50 8.94 -18.71
CA VAL A 163 9.86 8.38 -18.80
C VAL A 163 9.83 7.02 -19.50
N LEU A 164 8.85 6.14 -19.32
CA LEU A 164 8.77 4.87 -20.06
C LEU A 164 8.55 5.12 -21.56
N ASP A 165 7.72 6.10 -21.93
CA ASP A 165 7.51 6.51 -23.33
C ASP A 165 8.75 7.24 -23.94
N GLU A 166 9.51 8.00 -23.14
CA GLU A 166 10.81 8.59 -23.51
C GLU A 166 11.97 7.55 -23.48
N GLN A 167 11.91 6.53 -22.60
CA GLN A 167 12.88 5.44 -22.41
C GLN A 167 12.84 4.40 -23.53
N MET A 168 11.70 4.27 -24.19
CA MET A 168 11.62 3.55 -25.47
C MET A 168 12.46 4.22 -26.57
N ARG A 169 12.91 5.48 -26.38
CA ARG A 169 13.72 6.23 -27.35
C ARG A 169 15.20 6.38 -26.97
N GLU A 170 15.61 6.23 -25.69
CA GLU A 170 17.02 6.39 -25.27
C GLU A 170 17.52 5.39 -24.19
N GLY A 171 18.45 4.49 -24.56
CA GLY A 171 19.67 4.11 -23.81
C GLY A 171 19.63 3.36 -22.45
N CYS A 172 18.49 2.99 -21.87
CA CYS A 172 18.46 2.52 -20.46
C CYS A 172 18.90 1.06 -20.21
N TRP A 173 19.02 0.24 -21.25
CA TRP A 173 19.58 -1.12 -21.13
C TRP A 173 20.99 -1.08 -20.54
N ASP A 174 21.81 -0.10 -20.94
CA ASP A 174 23.22 -0.02 -20.53
C ASP A 174 23.35 0.24 -19.02
N SER A 175 22.51 1.11 -18.44
CA SER A 175 22.50 1.36 -16.99
C SER A 175 22.08 0.13 -16.20
N LEU A 176 21.00 -0.54 -16.64
CA LEU A 176 20.54 -1.77 -15.97
C LEU A 176 21.57 -2.89 -16.10
N PHE A 177 22.19 -3.03 -17.27
CA PHE A 177 23.21 -4.02 -17.53
C PHE A 177 24.45 -3.81 -16.66
N ILE A 178 24.87 -2.56 -16.43
CA ILE A 178 25.95 -2.21 -15.50
C ILE A 178 25.58 -2.65 -14.06
N ASP A 179 24.39 -2.31 -13.57
CA ASP A 179 23.95 -2.66 -12.22
C ASP A 179 23.87 -4.19 -12.01
N VAL A 180 23.32 -4.91 -13.00
CA VAL A 180 23.23 -6.37 -12.97
C VAL A 180 24.61 -7.00 -13.05
N SER A 181 25.51 -6.48 -13.88
CA SER A 181 26.89 -6.98 -13.98
C SER A 181 27.65 -6.77 -12.66
N SER A 182 27.53 -5.60 -12.05
CA SER A 182 28.12 -5.31 -10.73
C SER A 182 27.58 -6.24 -9.63
N PHE A 183 26.27 -6.53 -9.65
CA PHE A 183 25.66 -7.51 -8.74
C PHE A 183 26.24 -8.91 -8.96
N CYS A 184 26.34 -9.35 -10.22
CA CYS A 184 26.87 -10.66 -10.58
C CYS A 184 28.33 -10.82 -10.12
N GLU A 185 29.18 -9.84 -10.40
CA GLU A 185 30.58 -9.82 -9.96
C GLU A 185 30.69 -9.90 -8.44
N LYS A 186 29.91 -9.09 -7.71
CA LYS A 186 29.88 -9.08 -6.24
C LYS A 186 29.52 -10.44 -5.64
N HIS A 187 28.74 -11.24 -6.36
CA HIS A 187 28.24 -12.54 -5.91
C HIS A 187 28.93 -13.74 -6.58
N GLY A 188 29.97 -13.52 -7.40
CA GLY A 188 30.69 -14.58 -8.10
C GLY A 188 29.85 -15.29 -9.16
N ILE A 189 28.92 -14.59 -9.79
CA ILE A 189 28.08 -15.09 -10.87
C ILE A 189 28.70 -14.64 -12.20
N ASP A 190 28.95 -15.58 -13.10
CA ASP A 190 29.51 -15.26 -14.42
C ASP A 190 28.48 -14.50 -15.28
N VAL A 191 28.88 -13.32 -15.77
CA VAL A 191 28.10 -12.53 -16.71
C VAL A 191 28.21 -13.15 -18.11
N SER A 192 27.07 -13.41 -18.75
CA SER A 192 27.05 -13.96 -20.11
C SER A 192 27.62 -12.97 -21.13
N GLN A 193 28.37 -13.46 -22.12
CA GLN A 193 28.87 -12.64 -23.23
C GLN A 193 27.70 -12.24 -24.14
N MET A 194 27.43 -10.95 -24.30
CA MET A 194 26.21 -10.45 -24.94
C MET A 194 26.14 -10.76 -26.44
N GLU A 195 27.29 -10.87 -27.10
CA GLU A 195 27.45 -11.17 -28.52
C GLU A 195 27.39 -12.68 -28.81
N ALA A 196 27.50 -13.53 -27.78
CA ALA A 196 27.42 -14.98 -27.95
C ALA A 196 25.97 -15.42 -28.22
N ASN A 197 25.83 -16.57 -28.88
CA ASN A 197 24.52 -17.17 -29.13
C ASN A 197 23.83 -17.57 -27.82
N PHE A 198 22.57 -17.19 -27.70
CA PHE A 198 21.72 -17.56 -26.58
C PHE A 198 21.36 -19.04 -26.65
N ILE A 199 21.53 -19.75 -25.53
CA ILE A 199 21.24 -21.19 -25.45
C ILE A 199 20.07 -21.41 -24.49
N HIS A 200 18.92 -21.79 -25.04
CA HIS A 200 17.79 -22.22 -24.23
C HIS A 200 18.16 -23.47 -23.40
N ARG A 201 18.02 -23.38 -22.07
CA ARG A 201 18.20 -24.54 -21.17
C ARG A 201 17.28 -25.68 -21.58
N GLY A 202 17.85 -26.84 -21.88
CA GLY A 202 17.12 -28.07 -22.22
C GLY A 202 16.85 -28.33 -23.72
N ARG A 203 17.33 -27.48 -24.64
CA ARG A 203 17.25 -27.74 -26.10
C ARG A 203 18.60 -28.18 -26.68
N SER A 204 18.54 -29.08 -27.67
CA SER A 204 19.70 -29.49 -28.48
C SER A 204 20.21 -28.34 -29.33
N ARG A 205 21.54 -28.17 -29.41
CA ARG A 205 22.23 -27.15 -30.23
C ARG A 205 21.91 -27.26 -31.73
N ARG A 206 21.37 -28.38 -32.21
CA ARG A 206 21.22 -28.64 -33.64
C ARG A 206 20.15 -27.80 -34.34
N ASN A 207 19.16 -27.25 -33.61
CA ASN A 207 18.01 -26.51 -34.18
C ASN A 207 17.69 -25.20 -33.41
N ALA A 208 18.69 -24.54 -32.79
CA ALA A 208 18.44 -23.30 -32.05
C ALA A 208 18.42 -22.09 -32.99
N GLU A 209 17.43 -21.20 -32.83
CA GLU A 209 17.39 -19.91 -33.54
C GLU A 209 18.67 -19.10 -33.24
N GLU A 210 19.24 -18.45 -34.26
CA GLU A 210 20.43 -17.61 -34.17
C GLU A 210 20.11 -16.28 -33.45
N THR A 211 19.79 -16.36 -32.15
CA THR A 211 19.54 -15.19 -31.31
C THR A 211 20.74 -14.95 -30.40
N THR A 212 21.25 -13.72 -30.33
CA THR A 212 22.32 -13.35 -29.40
C THR A 212 21.79 -13.21 -27.97
N ASN A 213 22.66 -13.34 -26.98
CA ASN A 213 22.32 -13.06 -25.58
C ASN A 213 21.78 -11.62 -25.43
N LEU A 214 22.38 -10.65 -26.13
CA LEU A 214 21.91 -9.26 -26.15
C LEU A 214 20.47 -9.16 -26.61
N HIS A 215 20.15 -9.75 -27.77
CA HIS A 215 18.80 -9.68 -28.32
C HIS A 215 17.79 -10.39 -27.41
N TYR A 216 18.15 -11.55 -26.87
CA TYR A 216 17.28 -12.27 -25.95
C TYR A 216 16.99 -11.46 -24.67
N TYR A 217 18.01 -10.93 -24.00
CA TYR A 217 17.82 -10.23 -22.73
C TYR A 217 17.25 -8.82 -22.91
N GLN A 218 17.69 -8.07 -23.92
CA GLN A 218 17.23 -6.70 -24.14
C GLN A 218 15.84 -6.68 -24.81
N VAL A 219 15.67 -7.40 -25.93
CA VAL A 219 14.43 -7.36 -26.71
C VAL A 219 13.46 -8.41 -26.21
N GLY A 220 13.91 -9.67 -26.13
CA GLY A 220 13.05 -10.81 -25.77
C GLY A 220 12.57 -10.81 -24.31
N PHE A 221 13.29 -10.13 -23.41
CA PHE A 221 12.99 -10.14 -21.98
C PHE A 221 12.72 -8.74 -21.43
N PHE A 222 13.65 -7.79 -21.53
CA PHE A 222 13.53 -6.48 -20.90
C PHE A 222 12.39 -5.65 -21.50
N TYR A 223 12.35 -5.46 -22.82
CA TYR A 223 11.24 -4.76 -23.47
C TYR A 223 9.91 -5.50 -23.33
N TRP A 224 9.91 -6.83 -23.44
CA TRP A 224 8.71 -7.63 -23.16
C TRP A 224 8.15 -7.40 -21.74
N CYS A 225 9.02 -7.31 -20.72
CA CYS A 225 8.60 -7.03 -19.34
C CYS A 225 7.96 -5.64 -19.23
N ILE A 226 8.53 -4.63 -19.89
CA ILE A 226 7.99 -3.26 -19.90
C ILE A 226 6.62 -3.22 -20.58
N ASP A 227 6.51 -3.81 -21.78
CA ASP A 227 5.25 -3.87 -22.52
C ASP A 227 4.15 -4.57 -21.72
N LYS A 228 4.51 -5.69 -21.06
CA LYS A 228 3.60 -6.42 -20.19
C LYS A 228 3.17 -5.60 -18.97
N GLN A 229 4.09 -4.89 -18.31
CA GLN A 229 3.75 -3.99 -17.21
C GLN A 229 2.79 -2.90 -17.66
N ARG A 230 3.04 -2.27 -18.82
CA ARG A 230 2.16 -1.25 -19.41
C ARG A 230 0.76 -1.78 -19.66
N ILE A 231 0.64 -2.95 -20.32
CA ILE A 231 -0.64 -3.60 -20.58
C ILE A 231 -1.39 -3.91 -19.27
N GLU A 232 -0.70 -4.46 -18.27
CA GLU A 232 -1.31 -4.77 -16.98
C GLU A 232 -1.76 -3.52 -16.22
N LEU A 233 -1.01 -2.42 -16.31
CA LEU A 233 -1.42 -1.14 -15.74
C LEU A 233 -2.65 -0.57 -16.47
N ASP A 234 -2.63 -0.52 -17.80
CA ASP A 234 -3.74 -0.01 -18.61
C ASP A 234 -5.05 -0.81 -18.39
N ASN A 235 -4.94 -2.13 -18.23
CA ASN A 235 -6.09 -2.99 -17.97
C ASN A 235 -6.69 -2.80 -16.57
N ARG A 236 -5.89 -2.34 -15.60
CA ARG A 236 -6.24 -2.30 -14.17
C ARG A 236 -6.64 -0.92 -13.69
N PHE A 237 -6.10 0.12 -14.30
CA PHE A 237 -6.39 1.51 -13.99
C PHE A 237 -7.34 2.07 -15.06
N ASP A 238 -8.64 2.04 -14.77
CA ASP A 238 -9.62 2.62 -15.70
C ASP A 238 -9.41 4.14 -15.89
N LYS A 239 -9.88 4.65 -17.02
CA LYS A 239 -9.69 6.06 -17.41
C LYS A 239 -10.21 7.04 -16.35
N THR A 240 -11.35 6.71 -15.73
CA THR A 240 -12.03 7.57 -14.77
C THR A 240 -11.26 7.67 -13.45
N ASN A 241 -10.76 6.55 -12.94
CA ASN A 241 -9.96 6.46 -11.73
C ASN A 241 -8.57 7.10 -11.92
N THR A 242 -7.98 6.95 -13.11
CA THR A 242 -6.73 7.62 -13.48
C THR A 242 -6.93 9.15 -13.57
N GLU A 243 -8.01 9.61 -14.20
CA GLU A 243 -8.36 11.03 -14.28
C GLU A 243 -8.56 11.63 -12.87
N LEU A 244 -9.30 10.94 -12.00
CA LEU A 244 -9.52 11.34 -10.61
C LEU A 244 -8.19 11.50 -9.85
N LEU A 245 -7.27 10.56 -10.01
CA LEU A 245 -5.92 10.61 -9.40
C LEU A 245 -5.11 11.81 -9.88
N LEU A 246 -5.07 12.01 -11.20
CA LEU A 246 -4.34 13.13 -11.80
C LEU A 246 -4.87 14.46 -11.29
N CYS A 247 -6.20 14.58 -11.14
CA CYS A 247 -6.84 15.75 -10.57
C CYS A 247 -6.47 15.95 -9.10
N MET A 248 -6.42 14.89 -8.28
CA MET A 248 -6.00 14.97 -6.88
C MET A 248 -4.51 15.33 -6.72
N ALA A 249 -3.65 14.85 -7.62
CA ALA A 249 -2.22 15.13 -7.60
C ALA A 249 -1.90 16.63 -7.72
N CYS A 250 -2.78 17.42 -8.35
CA CYS A 250 -2.64 18.86 -8.48
C CYS A 250 -2.72 19.63 -7.15
N LEU A 251 -3.18 18.99 -6.07
CA LEU A 251 -3.17 19.56 -4.72
C LEU A 251 -1.84 19.35 -3.98
N ASN A 252 -0.89 18.61 -4.56
CA ASN A 252 0.39 18.31 -3.91
C ASN A 252 1.27 19.57 -3.80
N PRO A 253 1.68 19.99 -2.58
CA PRO A 253 2.55 21.16 -2.41
C PRO A 253 4.02 20.94 -2.80
N SER A 254 4.41 19.69 -3.07
CA SER A 254 5.81 19.34 -3.40
C SER A 254 6.35 20.14 -4.58
N ASN A 255 7.65 20.42 -4.57
CA ASN A 255 8.34 21.21 -5.59
C ASN A 255 7.65 22.56 -5.86
N SER A 256 7.23 23.24 -4.79
CA SER A 256 6.54 24.53 -4.86
C SER A 256 5.27 24.49 -5.73
N PHE A 257 4.43 23.47 -5.53
CA PHE A 257 3.17 23.29 -6.27
C PHE A 257 3.38 23.18 -7.79
N SER A 258 4.43 22.47 -8.24
CA SER A 258 4.73 22.31 -9.67
C SER A 258 3.62 21.61 -10.45
N ALA A 259 2.88 20.71 -9.80
CA ALA A 259 1.77 19.97 -10.39
C ALA A 259 0.42 20.72 -10.37
N PHE A 260 0.38 21.95 -9.82
CA PHE A 260 -0.86 22.70 -9.66
C PHE A 260 -1.45 23.12 -11.01
N ASP A 261 -2.72 22.76 -11.23
CA ASP A 261 -3.44 22.94 -12.47
C ASP A 261 -4.91 23.23 -12.15
N VAL A 262 -5.40 24.41 -12.56
CA VAL A 262 -6.75 24.87 -12.22
C VAL A 262 -7.81 24.02 -12.92
N GLU A 263 -7.62 23.68 -14.20
CA GLU A 263 -8.63 22.93 -14.95
C GLU A 263 -8.80 21.53 -14.39
N LYS A 264 -7.70 20.86 -14.02
CA LYS A 264 -7.77 19.55 -13.37
C LYS A 264 -8.46 19.62 -12.00
N LEU A 265 -8.30 20.71 -11.25
CA LEU A 265 -8.98 20.88 -9.97
C LEU A 265 -10.47 21.25 -10.09
N ILE A 266 -10.85 21.94 -11.17
CA ILE A 266 -12.27 22.09 -11.54
C ILE A 266 -12.86 20.73 -11.92
N ARG A 267 -12.15 19.96 -12.74
CA ARG A 267 -12.54 18.60 -13.09
C ARG A 267 -12.69 17.70 -11.86
N LEU A 268 -11.83 17.86 -10.85
CA LEU A 268 -11.97 17.18 -9.55
C LEU A 268 -13.31 17.47 -8.88
N ALA A 269 -13.79 18.71 -8.94
CA ALA A 269 -15.06 19.11 -8.34
C ALA A 269 -16.26 18.45 -9.02
N GLU A 270 -16.18 18.23 -10.34
CA GLU A 270 -17.23 17.56 -11.13
C GLU A 270 -17.44 16.09 -10.73
N PHE A 271 -16.40 15.43 -10.20
CA PHE A 271 -16.55 14.09 -9.62
C PHE A 271 -17.44 14.08 -8.37
N TYR A 272 -17.66 15.23 -7.72
CA TYR A 272 -18.45 15.36 -6.50
C TYR A 272 -19.64 16.33 -6.67
N PRO A 273 -20.63 16.00 -7.51
CA PRO A 273 -21.74 16.90 -7.84
C PRO A 273 -22.63 17.27 -6.63
N ASN A 274 -22.63 16.45 -5.57
CA ASN A 274 -23.35 16.76 -4.33
C ASN A 274 -22.56 17.68 -3.37
N ASN A 275 -21.27 17.87 -3.63
CA ASN A 275 -20.39 18.69 -2.80
C ASN A 275 -20.06 20.04 -3.45
N PHE A 276 -20.29 20.19 -4.75
CA PHE A 276 -20.09 21.43 -5.50
C PHE A 276 -21.31 21.70 -6.36
N PHE A 277 -22.05 22.77 -6.05
CA PHE A 277 -23.16 23.21 -6.89
C PHE A 277 -22.63 23.87 -8.17
N GLU A 278 -23.40 23.84 -9.26
CA GLU A 278 -23.01 24.43 -10.55
C GLU A 278 -22.58 25.89 -10.42
N LYS A 279 -23.32 26.67 -9.62
CA LYS A 279 -23.00 28.07 -9.29
C LYS A 279 -21.70 28.26 -8.48
N GLU A 280 -21.24 27.25 -7.75
CA GLU A 280 -19.97 27.30 -7.00
C GLU A 280 -18.76 27.07 -7.91
N GLN A 281 -18.90 26.50 -9.12
CA GLN A 281 -17.75 26.24 -9.99
C GLN A 281 -17.00 27.51 -10.39
N MET A 282 -17.73 28.57 -10.72
CA MET A 282 -17.11 29.86 -11.06
C MET A 282 -16.39 30.47 -9.84
N VAL A 283 -16.96 30.33 -8.65
CA VAL A 283 -16.34 30.80 -7.40
C VAL A 283 -15.10 29.97 -7.06
N LEU A 284 -15.17 28.64 -7.24
CA LEU A 284 -14.05 27.73 -7.04
C LEU A 284 -12.89 28.07 -7.98
N ARG A 285 -13.16 28.36 -9.26
CA ARG A 285 -12.15 28.80 -10.23
C ARG A 285 -11.42 30.04 -9.75
N ASN A 286 -12.15 31.08 -9.36
CA ASN A 286 -11.57 32.31 -8.86
C ASN A 286 -10.74 32.09 -7.56
N GLN A 287 -11.23 31.23 -6.66
CA GLN A 287 -10.49 30.84 -5.46
C GLN A 287 -9.20 30.09 -5.80
N LEU A 288 -9.24 29.15 -6.75
CA LEU A 288 -8.08 28.35 -7.17
C LEU A 288 -6.98 29.22 -7.78
N GLU A 289 -7.33 30.16 -8.66
CA GLU A 289 -6.36 31.09 -9.26
C GLU A 289 -5.66 31.93 -8.18
N THR A 290 -6.43 32.47 -7.25
CA THR A 290 -5.89 33.27 -6.14
C THR A 290 -5.06 32.41 -5.17
N TYR A 291 -5.56 31.21 -4.84
CA TYR A 291 -4.90 30.23 -3.98
C TYR A 291 -3.53 29.84 -4.54
N GLY A 292 -3.45 29.53 -5.85
CA GLY A 292 -2.21 29.10 -6.48
C GLY A 292 -1.11 30.15 -6.36
N ILE A 293 -1.43 31.43 -6.55
CA ILE A 293 -0.48 32.54 -6.44
C ILE A 293 -0.04 32.73 -4.98
N ASP A 294 -0.99 32.76 -4.05
CA ASP A 294 -0.73 32.97 -2.62
C ASP A 294 0.09 31.83 -2.01
N MET A 295 -0.25 30.56 -2.29
CA MET A 295 0.52 29.41 -1.79
C MET A 295 1.94 29.37 -2.35
N LYS A 296 2.13 29.67 -3.64
CA LYS A 296 3.47 29.68 -4.27
C LYS A 296 4.35 30.82 -3.77
N SER A 297 3.75 31.93 -3.35
CA SER A 297 4.47 33.11 -2.86
C SER A 297 4.81 33.04 -1.36
N ASN A 298 4.27 32.06 -0.64
CA ASN A 298 4.42 31.95 0.81
C ASN A 298 5.43 30.85 1.19
N ASN A 299 6.56 31.25 1.76
CA ASN A 299 7.65 30.34 2.16
C ASN A 299 7.22 29.24 3.14
N THR A 300 6.17 29.45 3.91
CA THR A 300 5.61 28.45 4.83
C THR A 300 5.11 27.22 4.07
N PHE A 301 4.56 27.41 2.87
CA PHE A 301 3.98 26.34 2.06
C PHE A 301 5.00 25.69 1.11
N ALA A 302 6.09 26.39 0.75
CA ALA A 302 7.10 25.92 -0.21
C ALA A 302 7.84 24.64 0.23
N THR A 303 7.93 24.38 1.53
CA THR A 303 8.68 23.23 2.08
C THR A 303 7.80 22.00 2.34
N LEU A 304 6.49 22.11 2.14
CA LEU A 304 5.55 21.03 2.43
C LEU A 304 5.65 19.91 1.39
N LYS A 305 5.62 18.66 1.85
CA LYS A 305 5.77 17.47 0.99
C LYS A 305 4.51 16.60 0.90
N GLY A 306 3.37 17.09 1.39
CA GLY A 306 2.14 16.30 1.36
C GLY A 306 0.86 17.08 1.65
N ILE A 307 -0.24 16.51 1.17
CA ILE A 307 -1.58 17.09 1.30
C ILE A 307 -2.07 17.17 2.76
N SER A 308 -1.63 16.24 3.62
CA SER A 308 -1.98 16.28 5.06
C SER A 308 -1.31 17.43 5.80
N SER A 309 -0.04 17.71 5.51
CA SER A 309 0.65 18.87 6.10
C SER A 309 0.08 20.17 5.53
N LEU A 310 -0.23 20.21 4.22
CA LEU A 310 -0.94 21.33 3.59
C LEU A 310 -2.26 21.64 4.30
N ALA A 311 -3.11 20.63 4.51
CA ALA A 311 -4.40 20.82 5.17
C ALA A 311 -4.27 21.33 6.61
N THR A 312 -3.23 20.90 7.32
CA THR A 312 -2.97 21.34 8.71
C THR A 312 -2.53 22.81 8.72
N THR A 313 -1.52 23.15 7.91
CA THR A 313 -1.01 24.52 7.80
C THR A 313 -2.06 25.51 7.28
N MET A 314 -2.96 25.08 6.38
CA MET A 314 -4.07 25.94 5.94
C MET A 314 -5.01 26.31 7.09
N VAL A 315 -5.21 25.43 8.06
CA VAL A 315 -6.03 25.71 9.26
C VAL A 315 -5.29 26.63 10.21
N GLU A 316 -4.01 26.35 10.47
CA GLU A 316 -3.17 27.17 11.36
C GLU A 316 -3.08 28.63 10.89
N CYS A 317 -3.04 28.86 9.57
CA CYS A 317 -2.97 30.18 8.98
C CYS A 317 -4.34 30.79 8.61
N GLY A 318 -5.46 30.13 8.93
CA GLY A 318 -6.81 30.60 8.57
C GLY A 318 -7.16 30.56 7.08
N LYS A 319 -6.27 30.06 6.23
CA LYS A 319 -6.44 29.91 4.77
C LYS A 319 -7.57 28.95 4.41
N ASN A 320 -7.94 28.04 5.32
CA ASN A 320 -9.10 27.14 5.17
C ASN A 320 -10.45 27.88 5.13
N ILE A 321 -10.53 29.08 5.71
CA ILE A 321 -11.72 29.94 5.68
C ILE A 321 -11.69 30.82 4.43
N THR A 322 -10.53 31.37 4.09
CA THR A 322 -10.34 32.20 2.89
C THR A 322 -10.58 31.44 1.60
N TYR A 323 -10.11 30.19 1.53
CA TYR A 323 -10.25 29.31 0.37
C TYR A 323 -11.09 28.08 0.72
N ASP A 324 -12.33 28.32 1.15
CA ASP A 324 -13.22 27.29 1.68
C ASP A 324 -13.55 26.18 0.66
N LEU A 325 -13.72 26.53 -0.63
CA LEU A 325 -13.99 25.57 -1.70
C LEU A 325 -12.74 24.76 -2.06
N VAL A 326 -11.57 25.39 -2.08
CA VAL A 326 -10.28 24.68 -2.27
C VAL A 326 -10.02 23.74 -1.10
N TYR A 327 -10.27 24.20 0.13
CA TYR A 327 -10.13 23.37 1.32
C TYR A 327 -11.15 22.21 1.34
N ARG A 328 -12.33 22.39 0.72
CA ARG A 328 -13.30 21.30 0.49
C ARG A 328 -12.72 20.23 -0.45
N LEU A 329 -12.06 20.61 -1.55
CA LEU A 329 -11.35 19.66 -2.43
C LEU A 329 -10.25 18.91 -1.67
N ILE A 330 -9.45 19.60 -0.85
CA ILE A 330 -8.39 18.98 -0.04
C ILE A 330 -8.98 17.96 0.94
N LYS A 331 -10.08 18.30 1.62
CA LYS A 331 -10.79 17.36 2.51
C LYS A 331 -11.30 16.14 1.75
N LEU A 332 -11.91 16.32 0.59
CA LEU A 332 -12.42 15.22 -0.23
C LEU A 332 -11.28 14.29 -0.67
N SER A 333 -10.14 14.84 -1.09
CA SER A 333 -8.94 14.08 -1.44
C SER A 333 -8.31 13.33 -0.26
N LEU A 334 -8.39 13.88 0.96
CA LEU A 334 -7.93 13.21 2.18
C LEU A 334 -8.88 12.08 2.64
N ILE A 335 -10.17 12.21 2.36
CA ILE A 335 -11.22 11.26 2.76
C ILE A 335 -11.35 10.13 1.76
N LEU A 336 -11.20 10.40 0.47
CA LEU A 336 -11.15 9.36 -0.55
C LEU A 336 -9.86 8.57 -0.33
N GLN A 337 -9.97 7.42 0.34
CA GLN A 337 -8.85 6.54 0.68
C GLN A 337 -8.35 5.81 -0.56
N VAL A 338 -7.70 6.57 -1.41
CA VAL A 338 -7.15 6.15 -2.68
C VAL A 338 -5.85 5.34 -2.49
N SER A 339 -5.17 5.51 -1.35
CA SER A 339 -3.85 4.95 -1.10
C SER A 339 -3.51 4.68 0.38
N THR A 340 -4.49 4.61 1.29
CA THR A 340 -4.12 4.49 2.71
C THR A 340 -3.58 3.09 3.06
N ALA A 341 -2.26 3.03 3.16
CA ALA A 341 -1.46 2.04 3.86
C ALA A 341 -1.94 1.70 5.28
N THR A 342 -2.92 2.42 5.83
CA THR A 342 -3.50 2.16 7.15
C THR A 342 -4.20 0.81 7.19
N VAL A 343 -4.88 0.42 6.12
CA VAL A 343 -5.50 -0.91 6.02
C VAL A 343 -4.42 -1.99 5.90
N GLU A 344 -3.40 -1.77 5.07
CA GLU A 344 -2.23 -2.68 4.95
C GLU A 344 -1.43 -2.77 6.26
N ARG A 345 -1.30 -1.67 7.00
CA ARG A 345 -0.67 -1.62 8.33
C ARG A 345 -1.50 -2.42 9.33
N SER A 346 -2.82 -2.33 9.28
CA SER A 346 -3.71 -3.12 10.14
C SER A 346 -3.60 -4.61 9.83
N PHE A 347 -3.55 -4.99 8.54
CA PHE A 347 -3.30 -6.38 8.12
C PHE A 347 -1.89 -6.89 8.48
N SER A 348 -0.87 -6.04 8.33
CA SER A 348 0.51 -6.35 8.70
C SER A 348 0.66 -6.54 10.21
N VAL A 349 0.06 -5.64 10.99
CA VAL A 349 -0.05 -5.77 12.46
C VAL A 349 -0.85 -7.00 12.84
N MET A 350 -1.94 -7.32 12.12
CA MET A 350 -2.70 -8.54 12.37
C MET A 350 -1.86 -9.79 12.19
N ASN A 351 -0.99 -9.86 11.18
CA ASN A 351 -0.05 -10.97 11.02
C ASN A 351 1.00 -11.05 12.14
N ILE A 352 1.30 -9.94 12.81
CA ILE A 352 2.19 -9.90 13.99
C ILE A 352 1.43 -10.38 15.23
N VAL A 353 0.18 -9.95 15.41
CA VAL A 353 -0.68 -10.27 16.55
C VAL A 353 -1.20 -11.71 16.49
N LYS A 354 -1.77 -12.12 15.35
CA LYS A 354 -2.17 -13.50 15.02
C LYS A 354 -0.97 -14.28 14.47
N ASN A 355 -0.08 -14.67 15.37
CA ASN A 355 0.93 -15.70 15.07
C ASN A 355 0.37 -17.10 15.35
N ARG A 356 1.08 -18.16 14.90
CA ARG A 356 0.58 -19.55 15.00
C ARG A 356 0.26 -20.03 16.41
N LEU A 357 0.85 -19.44 17.44
CA LEU A 357 0.56 -19.74 18.84
C LEU A 357 -0.69 -19.02 19.37
N ARG A 358 -1.14 -17.97 18.66
CA ARG A 358 -2.30 -17.12 18.98
C ARG A 358 -3.45 -17.25 17.99
N ASN A 359 -3.43 -18.29 17.14
CA ASN A 359 -4.45 -18.51 16.12
C ASN A 359 -5.86 -18.79 16.67
N ARG A 360 -6.01 -19.04 17.99
CA ARG A 360 -7.30 -19.23 18.68
C ARG A 360 -7.67 -18.05 19.60
N MET A 361 -7.10 -16.87 19.39
CA MET A 361 -7.50 -15.69 20.18
C MET A 361 -8.93 -15.26 19.78
N GLY A 362 -9.74 -14.88 20.77
CA GLY A 362 -11.05 -14.29 20.52
C GLY A 362 -10.95 -12.91 19.87
N ASP A 363 -11.99 -12.51 19.14
CA ASP A 363 -11.97 -11.30 18.31
C ASP A 363 -11.83 -10.01 19.13
N GLU A 364 -12.39 -9.96 20.34
CA GLU A 364 -12.24 -8.82 21.26
C GLU A 364 -10.78 -8.63 21.66
N TRP A 365 -10.11 -9.69 22.13
CA TRP A 365 -8.71 -9.65 22.50
C TRP A 365 -7.79 -9.34 21.30
N MET A 366 -8.16 -9.81 20.10
CA MET A 366 -7.46 -9.46 18.87
C MET A 366 -7.56 -7.96 18.59
N ASN A 367 -8.77 -7.40 18.68
CA ASN A 367 -9.00 -5.99 18.43
C ASN A 367 -8.22 -5.10 19.39
N ASP A 368 -8.20 -5.42 20.68
CA ASP A 368 -7.43 -4.66 21.68
C ASP A 368 -5.91 -4.69 21.40
N CYS A 369 -5.40 -5.85 20.99
CA CYS A 369 -4.00 -6.03 20.60
C CYS A 369 -3.65 -5.30 19.29
N LEU A 370 -4.57 -5.26 18.33
CA LEU A 370 -4.42 -4.51 17.08
C LEU A 370 -4.38 -3.01 17.33
N VAL A 371 -5.31 -2.50 18.14
CA VAL A 371 -5.40 -1.07 18.47
C VAL A 371 -4.12 -0.58 19.14
N THR A 372 -3.60 -1.32 20.11
CA THR A 372 -2.34 -0.99 20.81
C THR A 372 -1.14 -0.93 19.86
N TYR A 373 -1.03 -1.87 18.92
CA TYR A 373 0.05 -1.84 17.93
C TYR A 373 -0.13 -0.75 16.86
N ILE A 374 -1.33 -0.56 16.33
CA ILE A 374 -1.62 0.44 15.28
C ILE A 374 -1.43 1.86 15.82
N LYS A 375 -1.84 2.09 17.07
CA LYS A 375 -1.75 3.38 17.76
C LYS A 375 -0.54 3.44 18.69
N LYS A 376 0.55 2.73 18.39
CA LYS A 376 1.72 2.64 19.25
C LYS A 376 2.21 4.01 19.76
N LYS A 377 2.26 5.04 18.91
CA LYS A 377 2.66 6.39 19.32
C LYS A 377 1.79 7.01 20.42
N VAL A 378 0.50 6.66 20.48
CA VAL A 378 -0.43 7.12 21.52
C VAL A 378 -0.25 6.29 22.79
N PHE A 379 -0.02 4.98 22.66
CA PHE A 379 0.23 4.15 23.83
C PHE A 379 1.62 4.38 24.45
N ASP A 380 2.61 4.79 23.65
CA ASP A 380 3.94 5.17 24.14
C ASP A 380 3.88 6.43 25.03
N THR A 381 2.79 7.23 24.98
CA THR A 381 2.58 8.37 25.90
C THR A 381 1.94 7.96 27.23
N ILE A 382 1.45 6.72 27.36
CA ILE A 382 0.85 6.22 28.60
C ILE A 382 1.97 5.57 29.41
N ASP A 383 2.15 6.07 30.64
CA ASP A 383 3.16 5.54 31.53
C ASP A 383 2.79 4.13 32.04
N ASN A 384 3.81 3.26 32.14
CA ASN A 384 3.64 1.86 32.54
C ASN A 384 3.14 1.72 33.98
N GLU A 385 3.53 2.62 34.91
CA GLU A 385 3.01 2.56 36.28
C GLU A 385 1.53 2.90 36.33
N SER A 386 1.06 3.77 35.45
CA SER A 386 -0.36 4.11 35.34
C SER A 386 -1.17 2.90 34.87
N ILE A 387 -0.66 2.14 33.89
CA ILE A 387 -1.27 0.88 33.43
C ILE A 387 -1.29 -0.16 34.55
N MET A 388 -0.16 -0.33 35.25
CA MET A 388 -0.05 -1.27 36.37
C MET A 388 -1.01 -0.92 37.52
N ARG A 389 -1.10 0.36 37.91
CA ARG A 389 -2.03 0.82 38.95
C ARG A 389 -3.48 0.58 38.56
N HIS A 390 -3.83 0.86 37.31
CA HIS A 390 -5.18 0.60 36.81
C HIS A 390 -5.51 -0.90 36.86
N PHE A 391 -4.61 -1.76 36.38
CA PHE A 391 -4.79 -3.22 36.42
C PHE A 391 -4.92 -3.76 37.84
N GLN A 392 -4.09 -3.28 38.77
CA GLN A 392 -4.18 -3.65 40.18
C GLN A 392 -5.51 -3.22 40.84
N ASN A 393 -6.09 -2.10 40.39
CA ASN A 393 -7.37 -1.63 40.90
C ASN A 393 -8.55 -2.46 40.36
N MET A 394 -8.49 -2.95 39.12
CA MET A 394 -9.51 -3.86 38.56
C MET A 394 -9.62 -5.18 39.34
N GLY A 395 -8.51 -5.69 39.87
CA GLY A 395 -8.48 -6.90 40.70
C GLY A 395 -9.12 -6.73 42.09
N LYS A 396 -9.17 -5.50 42.62
CA LYS A 396 -9.76 -5.21 43.94
C LYS A 396 -11.29 -5.16 43.91
N GLU A 397 -11.89 -4.87 42.75
CA GLU A 397 -13.35 -4.83 42.57
C GLU A 397 -13.94 -6.25 42.47
N HIS A 398 -13.30 -7.15 41.72
CA HIS A 398 -13.73 -8.56 41.61
C HIS A 398 -13.62 -9.35 42.93
N GLY A 399 -12.76 -8.93 43.85
CA GLY A 399 -12.64 -9.51 45.19
C GLY A 399 -13.76 -9.11 46.16
N ARG A 400 -14.51 -8.03 45.87
CA ARG A 400 -15.64 -7.57 46.70
C ARG A 400 -16.95 -8.28 46.34
N ASP A 401 -17.15 -8.65 45.08
CA ASP A 401 -18.38 -9.34 44.66
C ASP A 401 -18.42 -10.81 45.08
N ARG A 402 -17.26 -11.49 45.16
CA ARG A 402 -17.20 -12.88 45.69
C ARG A 402 -17.43 -12.98 47.21
N LYS A 403 -17.31 -11.88 47.96
CA LYS A 403 -17.59 -11.86 49.41
C LYS A 403 -19.05 -11.54 49.77
N LYS A 404 -19.92 -11.32 48.79
CA LYS A 404 -21.37 -11.13 49.00
C LYS A 404 -22.21 -12.37 48.69
N GLN A 405 -21.59 -13.50 48.37
CA GLN A 405 -22.27 -14.78 48.09
C GLN A 405 -21.76 -15.94 48.96
N LEU A 406 -21.27 -15.66 50.17
CA LEU A 406 -21.01 -16.67 51.20
C LEU A 406 -21.81 -16.35 52.45
#